data_AF-A0A662FUM1-F1
#
_entry.id   AF-A0A662FUM1-F1
#
_cell.length_a   1.000
_cell.length_b   1.000
_cell.length_c   1.000
_cell.angle_alpha   90.00
_cell.angle_beta   90.00
_cell.angle_gamma   90.00
#
_symmetry.space_group_name_H-M   'P 1'
#
loop_
_entity.id
_entity.type
_entity.pdbx_description
1 polymer ?
#
loop_
_entity_poly.entity_id
_entity_poly.type
_entity_poly.pdbx_seq_one_letter_code
_entity_poly.pdbx_strand_id
1 'polypeptide(L)'
;METSRSSALGIFVRTLVLLIILSILLVVFSTRLWIDIPIGYGFVVGDLIVVALAIMIIMKLESIVAPLASIISQELHFNVQKVGMILLYMVRFISLAIAYYSFKRIYVLLAVRILSPDHILVIYDAVFVVLAAYLVYSLVKSFTG
;
A
#
# COMPACT_ATOMS: atom_id res chain seq x y z
N MET A 1 -1.53 -22.73 27.97
CA MET A 1 -0.66 -21.73 27.31
C MET A 1 -0.45 -21.98 25.80
N GLU A 2 -1.26 -22.82 25.14
CA GLU A 2 -1.06 -23.15 23.70
C GLU A 2 -1.87 -22.29 22.70
N THR A 3 -2.88 -21.55 23.15
CA THR A 3 -3.80 -20.82 22.26
C THR A 3 -3.20 -19.54 21.65
N SER A 4 -2.21 -18.92 22.29
CA SER A 4 -1.60 -17.67 21.81
C SER A 4 -0.66 -17.87 20.60
N ARG A 5 0.14 -18.95 20.59
CA ARG A 5 1.09 -19.25 19.50
C ARG A 5 0.40 -19.51 18.16
N SER A 6 -0.75 -20.19 18.17
CA SER A 6 -1.53 -20.48 16.96
C SER A 6 -2.11 -19.21 16.32
N SER A 7 -2.55 -18.25 17.15
CA SER A 7 -3.05 -16.95 16.69
C SER A 7 -1.94 -16.07 16.06
N ALA A 8 -0.77 -16.03 16.71
CA ALA A 8 0.38 -15.26 16.22
C ALA A 8 0.94 -15.80 14.89
N LEU A 9 1.11 -17.12 14.78
CA LEU A 9 1.48 -17.77 13.52
C LEU A 9 0.41 -17.54 12.44
N GLY A 10 -0.88 -17.60 12.78
CA GLY A 10 -1.96 -17.33 11.84
C GLY A 10 -1.95 -15.90 11.28
N ILE A 11 -1.64 -14.91 12.11
CA ILE A 11 -1.53 -13.50 11.69
C ILE A 11 -0.25 -13.27 10.88
N PHE A 12 0.87 -13.89 11.26
CA PHE A 12 2.12 -13.83 10.50
C PHE A 12 1.95 -14.45 9.11
N VAL A 13 1.38 -15.66 9.03
CA VAL A 13 1.10 -16.35 7.75
C VAL A 13 0.14 -15.52 6.89
N ARG A 14 -0.92 -14.92 7.46
CA ARG A 14 -1.83 -14.04 6.71
C ARG A 14 -1.11 -12.80 6.16
N THR A 15 -0.22 -12.20 6.95
CA THR A 15 0.56 -11.01 6.54
C THR A 15 1.54 -11.38 5.42
N LEU A 16 2.22 -12.52 5.56
CA LEU A 16 3.18 -13.02 4.58
C LEU A 16 2.49 -13.42 3.28
N VAL A 17 1.33 -14.07 3.36
CA VAL A 17 0.47 -14.36 2.20
C VAL A 17 0.00 -13.07 1.52
N LEU A 18 -0.40 -12.04 2.28
CA LEU A 18 -0.75 -10.73 1.71
C LEU A 18 0.43 -10.07 0.99
N LEU A 19 1.64 -10.15 1.54
CA LEU A 19 2.86 -9.65 0.89
C LEU A 19 3.22 -10.42 -0.38
N ILE A 20 3.03 -11.75 -0.39
CA ILE A 20 3.24 -12.59 -1.58
C ILE A 20 2.21 -12.24 -2.65
N ILE A 21 0.92 -12.18 -2.29
CA ILE A 21 -0.16 -11.77 -3.20
C ILE A 21 0.11 -10.38 -3.75
N LEU A 22 0.56 -9.45 -2.91
CA LEU A 22 0.95 -8.11 -3.32
C LEU A 22 2.12 -8.13 -4.32
N SER A 23 3.15 -8.92 -4.05
CA SER A 23 4.31 -9.04 -4.93
C SER A 23 3.92 -9.65 -6.29
N ILE A 24 3.06 -10.67 -6.29
CA ILE A 24 2.50 -11.26 -7.51
C ILE A 24 1.67 -10.23 -8.27
N LEU A 25 0.83 -9.44 -7.58
CA LEU A 25 0.08 -8.35 -8.19
C LEU A 25 1.01 -7.31 -8.80
N LEU A 26 2.07 -6.87 -8.11
CA LEU A 26 3.09 -5.97 -8.66
C LEU A 26 3.80 -6.53 -9.89
N VAL A 27 4.09 -7.83 -9.93
CA VAL A 27 4.68 -8.50 -11.11
C VAL A 27 3.68 -8.58 -12.27
N VAL A 28 2.43 -8.94 -12.00
CA VAL A 28 1.34 -8.91 -12.99
C VAL A 28 1.15 -7.46 -13.50
N PHE A 29 1.26 -6.45 -12.63
CA PHE A 29 1.28 -5.01 -12.95
C PHE A 29 2.41 -4.62 -13.88
N SER A 30 3.62 -5.12 -13.65
CA SER A 30 4.77 -4.83 -14.53
C SER A 30 4.67 -5.52 -15.90
N THR A 31 3.95 -6.64 -16.00
CA THR A 31 3.99 -7.51 -17.19
C THR A 31 2.76 -7.39 -18.10
N ARG A 32 1.72 -6.63 -17.70
CA ARG A 32 0.45 -6.49 -18.45
C ARG A 32 -0.25 -7.83 -18.72
N LEU A 33 -0.09 -8.80 -17.83
CA LEU A 33 -0.74 -10.12 -17.94
C LEU A 33 -2.22 -10.05 -17.48
N TRP A 34 -3.01 -9.14 -18.06
CA TRP A 34 -4.46 -9.08 -17.86
C TRP A 34 -5.22 -8.92 -19.17
N ILE A 35 -6.50 -9.24 -19.11
CA ILE A 35 -7.41 -9.18 -20.26
C ILE A 35 -7.60 -7.71 -20.65
N ASP A 36 -7.00 -7.31 -21.77
CA ASP A 36 -7.12 -5.97 -22.34
C ASP A 36 -8.51 -5.80 -22.99
N ILE A 37 -9.56 -5.62 -22.17
CA ILE A 37 -10.89 -5.21 -22.67
C ILE A 37 -10.93 -3.67 -22.69
N PRO A 38 -10.84 -3.02 -23.87
CA PRO A 38 -10.91 -1.58 -23.96
C PRO A 38 -12.34 -1.11 -23.64
N ILE A 39 -12.45 -0.15 -22.73
CA ILE A 39 -13.72 0.48 -22.32
C ILE A 39 -13.88 1.90 -22.90
N GLY A 40 -12.97 2.29 -23.81
CA GLY A 40 -12.94 3.60 -24.47
C GLY A 40 -11.94 4.57 -23.84
N TYR A 41 -11.48 5.55 -24.62
CA TYR A 41 -10.51 6.60 -24.21
C TYR A 41 -9.20 6.08 -23.61
N GLY A 42 -8.72 4.91 -24.06
CA GLY A 42 -7.48 4.31 -23.57
C GLY A 42 -7.59 3.63 -22.19
N PHE A 43 -8.79 3.55 -21.60
CA PHE A 43 -9.04 2.75 -20.41
C PHE A 43 -9.21 1.28 -20.76
N VAL A 44 -8.64 0.43 -19.91
CA VAL A 44 -8.83 -1.00 -19.95
C VAL A 44 -9.52 -1.43 -18.67
N VAL A 45 -10.46 -2.38 -18.75
CA VAL A 45 -11.12 -2.99 -17.58
C VAL A 45 -10.10 -3.52 -16.57
N GLY A 46 -8.98 -4.07 -17.07
CA GLY A 46 -7.85 -4.47 -16.25
C GLY A 46 -7.37 -3.37 -15.31
N ASP A 47 -7.22 -2.13 -15.78
CA ASP A 47 -6.73 -1.00 -14.97
C ASP A 47 -7.68 -0.63 -13.82
N LEU A 48 -9.00 -0.78 -14.02
CA LEU A 48 -9.98 -0.53 -12.96
C LEU A 48 -9.96 -1.63 -11.89
N ILE A 49 -9.85 -2.90 -12.33
CA ILE A 49 -9.72 -4.05 -11.42
C ILE A 49 -8.43 -3.92 -10.59
N VAL A 50 -7.33 -3.49 -11.23
CA VAL A 50 -6.04 -3.22 -10.58
C VAL A 50 -6.20 -2.24 -9.41
N VAL A 51 -6.84 -1.09 -9.66
CA VAL A 51 -7.04 -0.08 -8.62
C VAL A 51 -7.95 -0.60 -7.52
N ALA A 52 -9.03 -1.30 -7.86
CA ALA A 52 -9.91 -1.90 -6.86
C ALA A 52 -9.16 -2.88 -5.95
N LEU A 53 -8.32 -3.74 -6.52
CA LEU A 53 -7.49 -4.70 -5.76
C LEU A 53 -6.45 -3.99 -4.90
N ALA A 54 -5.79 -2.95 -5.42
CA ALA A 54 -4.84 -2.15 -4.66
C ALA A 54 -5.52 -1.51 -3.43
N ILE A 55 -6.70 -0.92 -3.60
CA ILE A 55 -7.49 -0.34 -2.50
C ILE A 55 -7.84 -1.44 -1.48
N MET A 56 -8.34 -2.59 -1.93
CA MET A 56 -8.67 -3.71 -1.03
C MET A 56 -7.46 -4.18 -0.22
N ILE A 57 -6.28 -4.27 -0.83
CA ILE A 57 -5.05 -4.69 -0.15
C ILE A 57 -4.60 -3.63 0.86
N ILE A 58 -4.63 -2.35 0.49
CA ILE A 58 -4.30 -1.24 1.40
C ILE A 58 -5.19 -1.30 2.64
N MET A 59 -6.51 -1.41 2.45
CA MET A 59 -7.48 -1.53 3.55
C MET A 59 -7.19 -2.77 4.41
N LYS A 60 -6.84 -3.89 3.78
CA LYS A 60 -6.56 -5.13 4.50
C LYS A 60 -5.27 -5.04 5.31
N LEU A 61 -4.20 -4.46 4.75
CA LEU A 61 -2.94 -4.27 5.46
C LEU A 61 -3.11 -3.38 6.68
N GLU A 62 -3.84 -2.27 6.56
CA GLU A 62 -4.12 -1.38 7.71
C GLU A 62 -4.89 -2.12 8.83
N SER A 63 -5.86 -2.98 8.47
CA SER A 63 -6.64 -3.74 9.46
C SER A 63 -5.80 -4.74 10.28
N ILE A 64 -4.62 -5.13 9.81
CA ILE A 64 -3.74 -6.12 10.45
C ILE A 64 -2.67 -5.45 11.34
N VAL A 65 -2.49 -4.13 11.24
CA VAL A 65 -1.51 -3.38 12.05
C VAL A 65 -1.77 -3.53 13.55
N ALA A 66 -3.00 -3.29 13.99
CA ALA A 66 -3.36 -3.37 15.41
C ALA A 66 -3.13 -4.76 16.03
N PRO A 67 -3.57 -5.88 15.42
CA PRO A 67 -3.30 -7.21 15.96
C PRO A 67 -1.80 -7.59 15.89
N LEU A 68 -1.07 -7.20 14.83
CA LEU A 68 0.39 -7.40 14.75
C LEU A 68 1.12 -6.67 15.87
N ALA A 69 0.73 -5.42 16.13
CA ALA A 69 1.35 -4.61 17.18
C ALA A 69 1.19 -5.23 18.56
N SER A 70 0.00 -5.80 18.86
CA SER A 70 -0.26 -6.51 20.11
C SER A 70 0.63 -7.74 20.27
N ILE A 71 0.83 -8.53 19.20
CA ILE A 71 1.66 -9.74 19.25
C ILE A 71 3.14 -9.38 19.44
N ILE A 72 3.64 -8.44 18.63
CA ILE A 72 5.05 -8.02 18.67
C ILE A 72 5.37 -7.38 20.03
N SER A 73 4.44 -6.59 20.57
CA SER A 73 4.58 -6.02 21.92
C SER A 73 4.59 -7.08 23.02
N GLN A 74 3.73 -8.11 22.92
CA GLN A 74 3.71 -9.22 23.87
C GLN A 74 5.01 -10.04 23.85
N GLU A 75 5.58 -10.28 22.67
CA GLU A 75 6.80 -11.09 22.54
C GLU A 75 8.06 -10.31 22.94
N LEU A 76 8.16 -9.04 22.51
CA LEU A 76 9.35 -8.22 22.74
C LEU A 76 9.28 -7.37 24.01
N HIS A 77 8.21 -7.48 24.80
CA HIS A 77 7.97 -6.69 26.02
C HIS A 77 8.10 -5.16 25.82
N PHE A 78 7.82 -4.67 24.61
CA PHE A 78 7.81 -3.24 24.27
C PHE A 78 6.42 -2.63 24.45
N ASN A 79 6.34 -1.29 24.52
CA ASN A 79 5.07 -0.58 24.57
C ASN A 79 4.27 -0.77 23.25
N VAL A 80 3.06 -1.32 23.37
CA VAL A 80 2.11 -1.57 22.26
C VAL A 80 1.90 -0.33 21.38
N GLN A 81 1.78 0.85 21.98
CA GLN A 81 1.50 2.08 21.23
C GLN A 81 2.67 2.46 20.31
N LYS A 82 3.91 2.33 20.78
CA LYS A 82 5.11 2.65 19.96
C LYS A 82 5.28 1.65 18.82
N VAL A 83 5.12 0.36 19.11
CA VAL A 83 5.20 -0.72 18.10
C VAL A 83 4.09 -0.58 17.06
N GLY A 84 2.86 -0.27 17.51
CA GLY A 84 1.71 -0.05 16.64
C GLY A 84 1.89 1.14 15.71
N MET A 85 2.45 2.25 16.20
CA MET A 85 2.76 3.39 15.33
C MET A 85 3.81 3.04 14.28
N ILE A 86 4.90 2.36 14.66
CA ILE A 86 5.93 1.95 13.69
C ILE A 86 5.34 1.09 12.58
N LEU A 87 4.56 0.07 12.95
CA LEU A 87 3.89 -0.81 12.00
C LEU A 87 2.90 -0.05 11.11
N LEU A 88 2.13 0.88 11.68
CA LEU A 88 1.17 1.69 10.93
C LEU A 88 1.89 2.53 9.87
N TYR A 89 2.99 3.19 10.23
CA TYR A 89 3.74 4.01 9.29
C TYR A 89 4.47 3.18 8.23
N MET A 90 5.00 2.01 8.57
CA MET A 90 5.54 1.07 7.58
C MET A 90 4.48 0.62 6.59
N VAL A 91 3.29 0.24 7.08
CA VAL A 91 2.16 -0.14 6.22
C VAL A 91 1.73 1.03 5.35
N ARG A 92 1.63 2.25 5.88
CA ARG A 92 1.30 3.44 5.09
C ARG A 92 2.33 3.72 4.00
N PHE A 93 3.61 3.51 4.28
CA PHE A 93 4.67 3.64 3.28
C PHE A 93 4.51 2.63 2.13
N ILE A 94 4.25 1.37 2.48
CA ILE A 94 3.99 0.30 1.50
C ILE A 94 2.72 0.64 0.70
N SER A 95 1.65 1.04 1.36
CA SER A 95 0.39 1.46 0.73
C SER A 95 0.58 2.64 -0.22
N LEU A 96 1.40 3.62 0.15
CA LEU A 96 1.75 4.76 -0.71
C LEU A 96 2.48 4.30 -1.97
N ALA A 97 3.44 3.37 -1.83
CA ALA A 97 4.16 2.81 -2.97
C ALA A 97 3.21 2.05 -3.91
N ILE A 98 2.33 1.22 -3.36
CA ILE A 98 1.31 0.51 -4.15
C ILE A 98 0.42 1.51 -4.90
N ALA A 99 -0.09 2.51 -4.20
CA ALA A 99 -0.91 3.55 -4.80
C ALA A 99 -0.16 4.28 -5.92
N TYR A 100 1.11 4.63 -5.72
CA TYR A 100 1.91 5.28 -6.76
C TYR A 100 1.99 4.44 -8.04
N TYR A 101 2.25 3.14 -7.94
CA TYR A 101 2.33 2.29 -9.14
C TYR A 101 0.95 2.02 -9.76
N SER A 102 -0.07 1.78 -8.95
CA SER A 102 -1.42 1.44 -9.44
C SER A 102 -2.17 2.63 -10.04
N PHE A 103 -2.01 3.84 -9.50
CA PHE A 103 -2.75 5.02 -9.97
C PHE A 103 -2.05 5.76 -11.11
N LYS A 104 -0.74 5.57 -11.34
CA LYS A 104 0.05 6.34 -12.32
C LYS A 104 -0.57 6.33 -13.71
N ARG A 105 -0.95 5.15 -14.21
CA ARG A 105 -1.52 5.00 -15.55
C ARG A 105 -2.87 5.70 -15.69
N ILE A 106 -3.76 5.53 -14.70
CA ILE A 106 -5.08 6.14 -14.69
C ILE A 106 -4.99 7.66 -14.57
N TYR A 107 -4.09 8.15 -13.72
CA TYR A 107 -3.86 9.58 -13.57
C TYR A 107 -3.38 10.21 -14.89
N VAL A 108 -2.41 9.58 -15.56
CA VAL A 108 -1.92 10.04 -16.86
C VAL A 108 -3.05 10.07 -17.89
N LEU A 109 -3.85 9.02 -17.99
CA LEU A 109 -4.99 8.94 -18.91
C LEU A 109 -6.06 10.01 -18.65
N LEU A 110 -6.37 10.30 -17.38
CA LEU A 110 -7.34 11.34 -17.01
C LEU A 110 -6.81 12.74 -17.30
N ALA A 111 -5.54 12.99 -16.98
CA ALA A 111 -4.96 14.32 -17.03
C ALA A 111 -4.50 14.73 -18.44
N VAL A 112 -4.27 13.78 -19.36
CA VAL A 112 -3.77 14.07 -20.73
C VAL A 112 -4.72 14.96 -21.55
N ARG A 113 -5.99 15.07 -21.15
CA ARG A 113 -6.96 15.98 -21.77
C ARG A 113 -6.77 17.45 -21.38
N ILE A 114 -6.01 17.72 -20.33
CA ILE A 114 -5.88 19.05 -19.70
C ILE A 114 -4.45 19.56 -19.78
N LEU A 115 -3.45 18.68 -19.68
CA LEU A 115 -2.03 19.04 -19.74
C LEU A 115 -1.22 18.13 -20.67
N SER A 116 -0.04 18.61 -21.07
CA SER A 116 0.95 17.80 -21.79
C SER A 116 1.44 16.63 -20.91
N PRO A 117 1.72 15.45 -21.48
CA PRO A 117 2.12 14.24 -20.73
C PRO A 117 3.30 14.45 -19.77
N ASP A 118 4.29 15.24 -20.17
CA ASP A 118 5.49 15.48 -19.37
C ASP A 118 5.19 16.28 -18.09
N HIS A 119 4.31 17.29 -18.18
CA HIS A 119 3.89 18.08 -17.02
C HIS A 119 3.04 17.25 -16.05
N ILE A 120 2.22 16.33 -16.57
CA ILE A 120 1.36 15.46 -15.75
C ILE A 120 2.19 14.52 -14.89
N LEU A 121 3.23 13.92 -15.47
CA LEU A 121 4.12 13.03 -14.73
C LEU A 121 4.87 13.79 -13.62
N VAL A 122 5.35 15.00 -13.92
CA VAL A 122 6.01 15.84 -12.91
C VAL A 122 5.06 16.19 -11.75
N ILE A 123 3.82 16.57 -12.05
CA ILE A 123 2.82 16.87 -11.01
C ILE A 123 2.49 15.61 -10.20
N TYR A 124 2.32 14.47 -10.86
CA TYR A 124 2.03 13.20 -10.22
C TYR A 124 3.14 12.80 -9.24
N ASP A 125 4.39 12.81 -9.72
CA ASP A 125 5.56 12.45 -8.92
C ASP A 125 5.73 13.44 -7.75
N ALA A 126 5.52 14.74 -7.97
CA ALA A 126 5.58 15.75 -6.92
C ALA A 126 4.56 15.52 -5.80
N VAL A 127 3.31 15.18 -6.13
CA VAL A 127 2.26 14.88 -5.13
C VAL A 127 2.68 13.70 -4.25
N PHE A 128 3.21 12.63 -4.84
CA PHE A 128 3.64 11.46 -4.10
C PHE A 128 4.90 11.70 -3.28
N VAL A 129 5.84 12.52 -3.76
CA VAL A 129 7.01 12.94 -2.98
C VAL A 129 6.58 13.76 -1.76
N VAL A 130 5.64 14.69 -1.90
CA VAL A 130 5.11 15.47 -0.77
C VAL A 130 4.40 14.56 0.24
N LEU A 131 3.59 13.61 -0.22
CA LEU A 131 2.93 12.64 0.66
C LEU A 131 3.93 11.74 1.40
N ALA A 132 4.98 11.26 0.71
CA ALA A 132 6.04 10.48 1.31
C ALA A 132 6.79 11.31 2.37
N ALA A 133 7.19 12.54 2.04
CA ALA A 133 7.85 13.44 2.97
C ALA A 133 6.98 13.75 4.20
N TYR A 134 5.67 13.96 4.00
CA TYR A 134 4.72 14.15 5.09
C TYR A 134 4.61 12.91 6.00
N LEU A 135 4.59 11.70 5.43
CA LEU A 135 4.58 10.46 6.21
C LEU A 135 5.87 10.29 7.03
N VAL A 136 7.04 10.58 6.44
CA VAL A 136 8.33 10.56 7.16
C VAL A 136 8.33 11.58 8.28
N TYR A 137 7.93 12.82 8.00
CA TYR A 137 7.86 13.88 9.01
C TYR A 137 6.93 13.50 10.16
N SER A 138 5.75 12.95 9.85
CA SER A 138 4.77 12.51 10.84
C SER A 138 5.31 11.37 11.71
N LEU A 139 6.02 10.42 11.09
CA LEU A 139 6.72 9.35 11.81
C LEU A 139 7.77 9.91 12.77
N VAL A 140 8.68 10.75 12.28
CA VAL A 140 9.75 11.36 13.10
C VAL A 140 9.16 12.19 14.24
N LYS A 141 8.18 13.04 13.94
CA LYS A 141 7.48 13.85 14.95
C LYS A 141 6.87 12.99 16.05
N SER A 142 6.33 11.83 15.69
CA SER A 142 5.72 10.89 16.63
C SER A 142 6.71 10.20 17.59
N PHE A 143 8.01 10.29 17.32
CA PHE A 143 9.09 9.83 18.22
C PHE A 143 9.70 10.94 19.07
N THR A 144 9.67 12.18 18.59
CA THR A 144 10.34 13.32 19.24
C THR A 144 9.40 14.17 20.11
N GLY A 145 8.08 14.01 19.97
CA GLY A 145 7.06 14.65 20.81
C GLY A 145 6.39 13.65 21.75
#